data_AF-A0A6L7MLB2-F1
#
_entry.id   AF-A0A6L7MLB2-F1
#
_cell.length_a   1.000
_cell.length_b   1.000
_cell.length_c   1.000
_cell.angle_alpha   90.00
_cell.angle_beta   90.00
_cell.angle_gamma   90.00
#
_symmetry.space_group_name_H-M   'P 1'
#
loop_
_entity.id
_entity.type
_entity.pdbx_description
1 polymer ?
#
loop_
_entity_poly.entity_id
_entity_poly.type
_entity_poly.pdbx_seq_one_letter_code
_entity_poly.pdbx_strand_id
1 'polypeptide(L)'
;MKDIYAHIDINDTDYLDSLPFDKYADIMAEWGAKERGLAAAQRLSFAQLAASDMTFTEIEEKYGEETAINAGIARDPDSFELDADWFARARPAIEVDPDLVKAHRRARAQGKKIPMIEHVSIPLDAHLVRRLEKSDPNWKTRVNDILRKTILAP
;
A
#
# COMPACT_ATOMS: atom_id res chain seq x y z
N MET A 1 -35.16 -27.06 -20.99
CA MET A 1 -35.28 -25.59 -20.98
C MET A 1 -34.00 -25.06 -21.60
N LYS A 2 -34.14 -24.35 -22.73
CA LYS A 2 -33.04 -23.93 -23.60
C LYS A 2 -32.20 -22.85 -22.93
N ASP A 3 -30.92 -22.83 -23.31
CA ASP A 3 -29.86 -21.92 -22.89
C ASP A 3 -30.31 -20.45 -22.84
N ILE A 4 -30.34 -19.89 -21.63
CA ILE A 4 -30.60 -18.46 -21.37
C ILE A 4 -29.30 -17.68 -21.09
N TYR A 5 -28.13 -18.34 -21.13
CA TYR A 5 -26.86 -17.76 -20.68
C TYR A 5 -25.76 -17.70 -21.75
N ALA A 6 -26.11 -17.82 -23.04
CA ALA A 6 -25.12 -17.84 -24.12
C ALA A 6 -24.68 -16.44 -24.63
N HIS A 7 -25.22 -15.34 -24.09
CA HIS A 7 -25.01 -13.97 -24.63
C HIS A 7 -24.75 -12.90 -23.55
N ILE A 8 -24.15 -13.26 -22.41
CA ILE A 8 -23.72 -12.23 -21.44
C ILE A 8 -22.31 -11.78 -21.84
N ASP A 9 -22.25 -10.62 -22.50
CA ASP A 9 -21.02 -9.88 -22.70
C ASP A 9 -20.50 -9.39 -21.35
N ILE A 10 -19.25 -9.69 -21.06
CA ILE A 10 -18.60 -9.55 -19.74
C ILE A 10 -18.33 -8.07 -19.38
N ASN A 11 -18.67 -7.14 -20.28
CA ASN A 11 -18.50 -5.70 -20.11
C ASN A 11 -19.84 -4.93 -20.01
N ASP A 12 -20.98 -5.62 -20.01
CA ASP A 12 -22.29 -4.99 -19.85
C ASP A 12 -22.65 -4.89 -18.35
N THR A 13 -22.11 -3.86 -17.70
CA THR A 13 -22.34 -3.58 -16.27
C THR A 13 -23.78 -3.22 -15.94
N ASP A 14 -24.60 -2.89 -16.93
CA ASP A 14 -25.99 -2.47 -16.73
C ASP A 14 -26.91 -3.66 -16.37
N TYR A 15 -26.54 -4.89 -16.77
CA TYR A 15 -27.33 -6.09 -16.46
C TYR A 15 -27.19 -6.53 -15.01
N LEU A 16 -25.97 -6.41 -14.47
CA LEU A 16 -25.72 -6.74 -13.07
C LEU A 16 -26.56 -5.82 -12.19
N ASP A 17 -26.50 -4.50 -12.38
CA ASP A 17 -27.16 -3.51 -11.50
C ASP A 17 -28.71 -3.60 -11.49
N SER A 18 -29.29 -4.37 -12.41
CA SER A 18 -30.74 -4.64 -12.49
C SER A 18 -31.21 -5.85 -11.65
N LEU A 19 -30.30 -6.65 -11.12
CA LEU A 19 -30.63 -7.84 -10.34
C LEU A 19 -30.90 -7.47 -8.87
N PRO A 20 -31.94 -8.05 -8.24
CA PRO A 20 -32.14 -7.87 -6.81
C PRO A 20 -30.95 -8.44 -6.03
N PHE A 21 -30.55 -7.73 -4.96
CA PHE A 21 -29.28 -7.90 -4.24
C PHE A 21 -29.06 -9.32 -3.68
N ASP A 22 -30.15 -10.05 -3.42
CA ASP A 22 -30.16 -11.44 -2.99
C ASP A 22 -29.60 -12.40 -4.05
N LYS A 23 -29.80 -12.12 -5.34
CA LYS A 23 -29.24 -12.93 -6.44
C LYS A 23 -27.77 -12.63 -6.73
N TYR A 24 -27.31 -11.43 -6.41
CA TYR A 24 -25.89 -11.08 -6.50
C TYR A 24 -25.04 -11.88 -5.53
N ALA A 25 -25.50 -12.07 -4.29
CA ALA A 25 -24.75 -12.79 -3.28
C ALA A 25 -24.51 -14.26 -3.70
N ASP A 26 -25.50 -14.91 -4.29
CA ASP A 26 -25.40 -16.29 -4.77
C ASP A 26 -24.49 -16.41 -5.99
N ILE A 27 -24.60 -15.49 -6.96
CA ILE A 27 -23.73 -15.47 -8.15
C ILE A 27 -22.27 -15.16 -7.78
N MET A 28 -22.05 -14.21 -6.86
CA MET A 28 -20.71 -13.87 -6.36
C MET A 28 -20.14 -14.97 -5.46
N ALA A 29 -20.98 -15.73 -4.74
CA ALA A 29 -20.56 -16.90 -3.97
C ALA A 29 -20.19 -18.07 -4.89
N GLU A 30 -20.96 -18.34 -5.94
CA GLU A 30 -20.64 -19.35 -6.97
C GLU A 30 -19.40 -18.95 -7.78
N TRP A 31 -19.27 -17.69 -8.20
CA TRP A 31 -18.07 -17.18 -8.87
C TRP A 31 -16.86 -17.26 -7.95
N GLY A 32 -16.97 -16.78 -6.71
CA GLY A 32 -15.91 -16.89 -5.74
C GLY A 32 -15.54 -18.35 -5.42
N ALA A 33 -16.49 -19.30 -5.42
CA ALA A 33 -16.22 -20.72 -5.23
C ALA A 33 -15.54 -21.36 -6.46
N LYS A 34 -15.94 -20.95 -7.67
CA LYS A 34 -15.37 -21.45 -8.93
C LYS A 34 -13.97 -20.89 -9.20
N GLU A 35 -13.74 -19.61 -8.91
CA GLU A 35 -12.41 -18.98 -8.93
C GLU A 35 -11.51 -19.56 -7.85
N ARG A 36 -12.01 -19.76 -6.62
CA ARG A 36 -11.24 -20.46 -5.56
C ARG A 36 -10.96 -21.92 -5.92
N GLY A 37 -11.89 -22.62 -6.55
CA GLY A 37 -11.74 -24.02 -6.98
C GLY A 37 -10.75 -24.21 -8.13
N LEU A 38 -10.73 -23.31 -9.12
CA LEU A 38 -9.77 -23.34 -10.23
C LEU A 38 -8.39 -22.78 -9.83
N ALA A 39 -8.33 -21.76 -8.97
CA ALA A 39 -7.07 -21.19 -8.52
C ALA A 39 -6.38 -22.01 -7.41
N ALA A 40 -7.13 -22.74 -6.58
CA ALA A 40 -6.55 -23.57 -5.51
C ALA A 40 -5.89 -24.85 -6.05
N ALA A 41 -6.28 -25.34 -7.23
CA ALA A 41 -5.75 -26.57 -7.80
C ALA A 41 -4.28 -26.48 -8.26
N GLN A 42 -3.71 -25.28 -8.36
CA GLN A 42 -2.35 -25.06 -8.90
C GLN A 42 -1.47 -24.09 -8.09
N ARG A 43 -1.95 -23.52 -6.98
CA ARG A 43 -1.13 -22.66 -6.12
C ARG A 43 -0.34 -23.53 -5.15
N LEU A 44 0.96 -23.68 -5.42
CA LEU A 44 1.89 -24.20 -4.43
C LEU A 44 1.84 -23.31 -3.18
N SER A 45 1.85 -23.93 -2.01
CA SER A 45 1.99 -23.22 -0.73
C SER A 45 3.36 -22.53 -0.64
N PHE A 46 3.49 -21.53 0.23
CA PHE A 46 4.76 -20.84 0.46
C PHE A 46 5.89 -21.80 0.84
N ALA A 47 5.61 -22.81 1.67
CA ALA A 47 6.59 -23.83 2.05
C ALA A 47 7.04 -24.70 0.86
N GLN A 48 6.13 -25.02 -0.06
CA GLN A 48 6.47 -25.76 -1.28
C GLN A 48 7.29 -24.91 -2.26
N LEU A 49 7.00 -23.61 -2.36
CA LEU A 49 7.78 -22.68 -3.16
C LEU A 49 9.17 -22.44 -2.55
N ALA A 50 9.27 -22.33 -1.23
CA ALA A 50 10.53 -22.21 -0.50
C ALA A 50 11.45 -23.42 -0.71
N ALA A 51 10.87 -24.63 -0.78
CA ALA A 51 11.58 -25.88 -1.07
C ALA A 51 11.84 -26.11 -2.56
N SER A 52 11.34 -25.26 -3.44
CA SER A 52 11.54 -25.38 -4.89
C SER A 52 12.84 -24.71 -5.35
N ASP A 53 13.34 -25.09 -6.52
CA ASP A 53 14.50 -24.44 -7.14
C ASP A 53 14.16 -23.10 -7.82
N MET A 54 12.90 -22.64 -7.70
CA MET A 54 12.50 -21.33 -8.23
C MET A 54 13.23 -20.21 -7.48
N THR A 55 13.61 -19.19 -8.24
CA THR A 55 14.17 -17.94 -7.73
C THR A 55 13.08 -17.00 -7.24
N PHE A 56 13.46 -16.00 -6.44
CA PHE A 56 12.52 -14.97 -5.94
C PHE A 56 11.75 -14.29 -7.08
N THR A 57 12.46 -13.86 -8.13
CA THR A 57 11.87 -13.16 -9.28
C THR A 57 10.87 -14.05 -10.04
N GLU A 58 11.18 -15.33 -10.23
CA GLU A 58 10.25 -16.27 -10.88
C GLU A 58 8.99 -16.53 -10.05
N ILE A 59 9.11 -16.51 -8.72
CA ILE A 59 7.96 -16.64 -7.81
C ILE A 59 7.13 -15.35 -7.83
N GLU A 60 7.77 -14.19 -7.82
CA GLU A 60 7.12 -12.88 -7.89
C GLU A 60 6.32 -12.72 -9.18
N GLU A 61 6.93 -13.00 -10.33
CA GLU A 61 6.28 -12.89 -11.64
C GLU A 61 5.07 -13.81 -11.77
N LYS A 62 5.12 -14.99 -11.16
CA LYS A 62 4.09 -16.03 -11.33
C LYS A 62 3.01 -16.00 -10.25
N TYR A 63 3.35 -15.68 -9.01
CA TYR A 63 2.45 -15.79 -7.84
C TYR A 63 2.35 -14.48 -7.03
N GLY A 64 3.08 -13.44 -7.43
CA GLY A 64 3.06 -12.12 -6.82
C GLY A 64 4.12 -11.91 -5.73
N GLU A 65 4.39 -10.64 -5.44
CA GLU A 65 5.40 -10.16 -4.48
C GLU A 65 5.22 -10.78 -3.08
N GLU A 66 4.00 -10.75 -2.53
CA GLU A 66 3.69 -11.33 -1.21
C GLU A 66 4.06 -12.82 -1.12
N THR A 67 3.84 -13.57 -2.21
CA THR A 67 4.17 -15.00 -2.28
C THR A 67 5.68 -15.20 -2.31
N ALA A 68 6.40 -14.38 -3.06
CA ALA A 68 7.86 -14.45 -3.17
C ALA A 68 8.54 -14.11 -1.84
N ILE A 69 8.04 -13.09 -1.13
CA ILE A 69 8.52 -12.68 0.20
C ILE A 69 8.32 -13.83 1.19
N ASN A 70 7.11 -14.39 1.29
CA ASN A 70 6.82 -15.46 2.24
C ASN A 70 7.59 -16.76 1.94
N ALA A 71 7.77 -17.10 0.66
CA ALA A 71 8.63 -18.22 0.26
C ALA A 71 10.10 -17.97 0.61
N GLY A 72 10.59 -16.73 0.45
CA GLY A 72 11.93 -16.32 0.87
C GLY A 72 12.14 -16.47 2.37
N ILE A 73 11.21 -15.97 3.18
CA ILE A 73 11.21 -16.10 4.65
C ILE A 73 11.29 -17.59 5.05
N ALA A 74 10.46 -18.44 4.46
CA ALA A 74 10.43 -19.87 4.79
C ALA A 74 11.68 -20.64 4.32
N ARG A 75 12.42 -20.12 3.34
CA ARG A 75 13.66 -20.72 2.82
C ARG A 75 14.87 -20.36 3.69
N ASP A 76 14.82 -19.24 4.39
CA ASP A 76 15.92 -18.73 5.20
C ASP A 76 15.99 -19.47 6.56
N PRO A 77 17.05 -20.28 6.81
CA PRO A 77 17.19 -20.99 8.08
C PRO A 77 17.47 -20.08 9.28
N ASP A 78 17.91 -18.84 9.04
CA ASP A 78 18.12 -17.84 10.10
C ASP A 78 16.82 -17.08 10.41
N SER A 79 15.76 -17.30 9.63
CA SER A 79 14.42 -16.77 9.92
C SER A 79 13.71 -17.67 10.91
N PHE A 80 13.42 -17.14 12.10
CA PHE A 80 12.61 -17.81 13.10
C PHE A 80 11.58 -16.84 13.68
N GLU A 81 10.42 -17.37 14.02
CA GLU A 81 9.40 -16.62 14.74
C GLU A 81 9.88 -16.34 16.17
N LEU A 82 9.77 -15.08 16.60
CA LEU A 82 10.15 -14.70 17.97
C LEU A 82 9.08 -15.20 18.94
N ASP A 83 9.49 -16.06 19.87
CA ASP A 83 8.61 -16.64 20.88
C ASP A 83 8.62 -15.84 22.20
N ALA A 84 7.73 -16.23 23.12
CA ALA A 84 7.61 -15.57 24.42
C ALA A 84 8.90 -15.68 25.26
N ASP A 85 9.64 -16.77 25.13
CA ASP A 85 10.90 -16.97 25.86
C ASP A 85 12.01 -16.04 25.33
N TRP A 86 12.02 -15.75 24.03
CA TRP A 86 12.89 -14.74 23.44
C TRP A 86 12.56 -13.36 24.01
N PHE A 87 11.28 -12.97 24.03
CA PHE A 87 10.85 -11.68 24.58
C PHE A 87 11.11 -11.56 26.08
N ALA A 88 10.98 -12.65 26.85
CA ALA A 88 11.29 -12.66 28.28
C ALA A 88 12.79 -12.38 28.56
N ARG A 89 13.66 -12.72 27.61
CA ARG A 89 15.11 -12.47 27.67
C ARG A 89 15.52 -11.15 27.01
N ALA A 90 14.62 -10.48 26.31
CA ALA A 90 14.89 -9.22 25.65
C ALA A 90 15.15 -8.12 26.69
N ARG A 91 16.21 -7.33 26.48
CA ARG A 91 16.54 -6.19 27.33
C ARG A 91 16.13 -4.88 26.64
N PRO A 92 15.72 -3.85 27.39
CA PRO A 92 15.44 -2.53 26.82
C PRO A 92 16.63 -2.02 26.00
N ALA A 93 16.37 -1.43 24.83
CA ALA A 93 17.42 -0.93 23.95
C ALA A 93 18.35 0.09 24.62
N ILE A 94 17.85 0.87 25.58
CA ILE A 94 18.65 1.86 26.33
C ILE A 94 19.70 1.21 27.26
N GLU A 95 19.50 -0.04 27.65
CA GLU A 95 20.45 -0.80 28.47
C GLU A 95 21.52 -1.48 27.62
N VAL A 96 21.18 -1.85 26.38
CA VAL A 96 22.07 -2.59 25.47
C VAL A 96 22.91 -1.66 24.59
N ASP A 97 22.29 -0.60 24.05
CA ASP A 97 22.94 0.41 23.23
C ASP A 97 22.39 1.82 23.57
N PRO A 98 22.91 2.44 24.64
CA PRO A 98 22.48 3.78 25.05
C PRO A 98 22.72 4.84 23.97
N ASP A 99 23.76 4.70 23.16
CA ASP A 99 24.15 5.68 22.15
C ASP A 99 23.21 5.64 20.94
N LEU A 100 22.77 4.46 20.51
CA LEU A 100 21.70 4.30 19.51
C LEU A 100 20.42 5.00 19.97
N VAL A 101 20.00 4.77 21.21
CA VAL A 101 18.78 5.40 21.75
C VAL A 101 18.93 6.92 21.83
N LYS A 102 20.11 7.40 22.25
CA LYS A 102 20.41 8.83 22.30
C LYS A 102 20.43 9.46 20.90
N ALA A 103 20.99 8.79 19.91
CA ALA A 103 20.99 9.22 18.52
C ALA A 103 19.56 9.27 17.97
N HIS A 104 18.75 8.24 18.21
CA HIS A 104 17.34 8.22 17.80
C HIS A 104 16.53 9.35 18.44
N ARG A 105 16.70 9.57 19.75
CA ARG A 105 16.03 10.69 20.47
C ARG A 105 16.46 12.05 19.94
N ARG A 106 17.75 12.23 19.64
CA ARG A 106 18.27 13.45 19.00
C ARG A 106 17.69 13.65 17.62
N ALA A 107 17.65 12.62 16.77
CA ALA A 107 17.06 12.67 15.44
C ALA A 107 15.56 12.99 15.48
N ARG A 108 14.82 12.45 16.46
CA ARG A 108 13.40 12.78 16.70
C ARG A 108 13.22 14.23 17.17
N ALA A 109 14.06 14.71 18.08
CA ALA A 109 14.04 16.09 18.55
C ALA A 109 14.47 17.10 17.46
N GLN A 110 15.35 16.67 16.57
CA GLN A 110 15.78 17.38 15.37
C GLN A 110 14.90 17.11 14.15
N GLY A 111 13.85 16.30 14.31
CA GLY A 111 12.90 16.01 13.25
C GLY A 111 12.55 17.33 12.60
N LYS A 112 12.74 17.40 11.27
CA LYS A 112 12.50 18.60 10.46
C LYS A 112 11.31 19.31 11.09
N LYS A 113 11.48 20.53 11.58
CA LYS A 113 10.34 21.42 11.80
C LYS A 113 9.69 21.49 10.43
N ILE A 114 8.75 20.58 10.16
CA ILE A 114 7.92 20.66 8.98
C ILE A 114 7.27 22.02 9.20
N PRO A 115 7.55 23.03 8.36
CA PRO A 115 6.79 24.27 8.47
C PRO A 115 5.34 23.81 8.46
N MET A 116 4.57 24.18 9.48
CA MET A 116 3.18 23.75 9.59
C MET A 116 2.44 24.40 8.43
N ILE A 117 2.47 23.74 7.26
CA ILE A 117 1.78 24.16 6.05
C ILE A 117 0.38 23.63 6.23
N GLU A 118 -0.55 24.55 6.48
CA GLU A 118 -1.95 24.22 6.52
C GLU A 118 -2.49 24.20 5.08
N HIS A 119 -3.09 23.07 4.70
CA HIS A 119 -3.71 22.93 3.38
C HIS A 119 -5.11 23.54 3.42
N VAL A 120 -5.22 24.79 2.96
CA VAL A 120 -6.49 25.51 2.83
C VAL A 120 -6.87 25.70 1.37
N SER A 121 -8.15 25.48 1.05
CA SER A 121 -8.71 25.75 -0.28
C SER A 121 -9.12 27.21 -0.39
N ILE A 122 -8.21 28.06 -0.86
CA ILE A 122 -8.49 29.47 -1.14
C ILE A 122 -8.73 29.64 -2.65
N PRO A 123 -9.88 30.20 -3.08
CA PRO A 123 -10.08 30.54 -4.49
C PRO A 123 -9.12 31.66 -4.90
N LEU A 124 -8.42 31.47 -6.01
CA LEU A 124 -7.55 32.47 -6.63
C LEU A 124 -8.04 32.80 -8.05
N ASP A 125 -7.72 34.00 -8.53
CA ASP A 125 -8.04 34.41 -9.90
C ASP A 125 -7.38 33.47 -10.93
N ALA A 126 -8.16 33.02 -11.91
CA ALA A 126 -7.71 32.03 -12.89
C ALA A 126 -6.60 32.55 -13.82
N HIS A 127 -6.55 33.85 -14.14
CA HIS A 127 -5.46 34.42 -14.94
C HIS A 127 -4.18 34.52 -14.12
N LEU A 128 -4.30 34.83 -12.82
CA LEU A 128 -3.17 34.87 -11.90
C LEU A 128 -2.52 33.49 -11.76
N VAL A 129 -3.31 32.43 -11.54
CA VAL A 129 -2.80 31.04 -11.44
C VAL A 129 -2.05 30.64 -12.70
N ARG A 130 -2.64 30.86 -13.89
CA ARG A 130 -2.00 30.52 -15.17
C ARG A 130 -0.68 31.27 -15.38
N ARG A 131 -0.59 32.53 -14.96
CA ARG A 131 0.64 33.32 -15.10
C ARG A 131 1.72 32.85 -14.13
N LEU A 132 1.32 32.48 -12.91
CA LEU A 132 2.20 31.93 -11.89
C LEU A 132 2.79 30.59 -12.32
N GLU A 133 1.94 29.65 -12.77
CA GLU A 133 2.33 28.33 -13.30
C GLU A 133 3.34 28.42 -14.44
N LYS A 134 3.14 29.37 -15.36
CA LYS A 134 4.08 29.61 -16.48
C LYS A 134 5.40 30.23 -16.04
N SER A 135 5.42 30.94 -14.92
CA SER A 135 6.58 31.72 -14.49
C SER A 135 7.60 30.91 -13.68
N ASP A 136 7.14 29.92 -12.90
CA ASP A 136 7.99 29.16 -11.98
C ASP A 136 7.37 27.78 -11.69
N PRO A 137 8.11 26.67 -11.86
CA PRO A 137 7.66 25.34 -11.42
C PRO A 137 7.27 25.28 -9.94
N ASN A 138 7.82 26.15 -9.10
CA ASN A 138 7.56 26.26 -7.66
C ASN A 138 6.64 27.43 -7.30
N TRP A 139 5.74 27.84 -8.21
CA TRP A 139 4.90 29.02 -8.02
C TRP A 139 4.05 29.01 -6.74
N LYS A 140 3.64 27.85 -6.24
CA LYS A 140 2.90 27.72 -4.96
C LYS A 140 3.75 28.20 -3.77
N THR A 141 5.03 27.81 -3.74
CA THR A 141 6.00 28.27 -2.74
C THR A 141 6.19 29.79 -2.84
N ARG A 142 6.30 30.31 -4.06
CA ARG A 142 6.42 31.74 -4.31
C ARG A 142 5.21 32.53 -3.80
N VAL A 143 3.99 32.02 -4.01
CA VAL A 143 2.77 32.64 -3.46
C VAL A 143 2.83 32.68 -1.94
N ASN A 144 3.21 31.57 -1.30
CA ASN A 144 3.33 31.51 0.15
C ASN A 144 4.38 32.50 0.70
N ASP A 145 5.51 32.66 0.02
CA ASP A 145 6.55 33.62 0.42
C ASP A 145 6.09 35.08 0.26
N ILE A 146 5.30 35.39 -0.78
CA ILE A 146 4.68 36.72 -0.93
C ILE A 146 3.71 36.96 0.24
N LEU A 147 2.82 36.02 0.54
CA LEU A 147 1.87 36.14 1.66
C LEU A 147 2.60 36.30 2.99
N ARG A 148 3.67 35.53 3.22
CA ARG A 148 4.49 35.64 4.42
C ARG A 148 5.08 37.03 4.57
N LYS A 149 5.64 37.61 3.50
CA LYS A 149 6.19 38.96 3.51
C LYS A 149 5.13 40.03 3.76
N THR A 150 3.93 39.86 3.23
CA THR A 150 2.86 40.85 3.37
C THR A 150 2.17 40.78 4.74
N ILE A 151 2.00 39.58 5.30
CA ILE A 151 1.22 39.35 6.53
C ILE A 151 2.11 39.31 7.77
N LEU A 152 3.33 38.77 7.68
CA LEU A 152 4.25 38.60 8.82
C LEU A 152 5.40 39.62 8.86
N ALA A 153 5.46 40.58 7.93
CA ALA A 153 6.38 41.69 8.10
C ALA A 153 5.94 42.56 9.29
N PRO A 154 6.88 43.08 10.10
CA PRO A 154 6.59 43.92 11.27
C PRO A 154 5.99 45.28 10.90
#